data_AF-A0A4Q3BX43-F1
#
_entry.id   AF-A0A4Q3BX43-F1
#
_cell.length_a   1.000
_cell.length_b   1.000
_cell.length_c   1.000
_cell.angle_alpha   90.00
_cell.angle_beta   90.00
_cell.angle_gamma   90.00
#
_symmetry.space_group_name_H-M   'P 1'
#
loop_
_entity.id
_entity.type
_entity.pdbx_description
1 polymer ?
#
loop_
_entity_poly.entity_id
_entity_poly.type
_entity_poly.pdbx_seq_one_letter_code
_entity_poly.pdbx_strand_id
1 'polypeptide(L)'
;MRLSRLITLLAFTTFSTCALQQANAQDARYPIIPYPTSLTPAAGVFNITAATRVSDAGGRFKNEVLQLNTLVKQGLGVALKPGSTGPAVIAFKYD
;
A
#
# COMPACT_ATOMS: atom_id res chain seq x y z
N MET A 1 -37.79 27.77 -31.20
CA MET A 1 -37.66 27.33 -29.78
C MET A 1 -37.30 25.84 -29.63
N ARG A 2 -36.26 25.30 -30.31
CA ARG A 2 -35.96 23.86 -30.20
C ARG A 2 -34.48 23.47 -30.05
N LEU A 3 -33.53 24.36 -30.36
CA LEU A 3 -32.10 24.02 -30.29
C LEU A 3 -31.44 24.41 -28.95
N SER A 4 -31.79 25.57 -28.38
CA SER A 4 -31.19 26.01 -27.10
C SER A 4 -31.54 25.09 -25.93
N ARG A 5 -32.77 24.56 -25.90
CA ARG A 5 -33.22 23.62 -24.86
C ARG A 5 -32.49 22.27 -24.91
N LEU A 6 -32.01 21.86 -26.09
CA LEU A 6 -31.29 20.60 -26.26
C LEU A 6 -29.84 20.71 -25.78
N ILE A 7 -29.20 21.86 -26.02
CA ILE A 7 -27.85 22.17 -25.55
C ILE A 7 -27.81 22.29 -24.02
N THR A 8 -28.83 22.92 -23.42
CA THR A 8 -28.93 23.02 -21.95
C THR A 8 -29.13 21.65 -21.30
N LEU A 9 -29.89 20.75 -21.94
CA LEU A 9 -30.09 19.39 -21.42
C LEU A 9 -28.80 18.56 -21.49
N LEU A 10 -28.04 18.69 -22.59
CA LEU A 10 -26.78 17.95 -22.80
C LEU A 10 -25.65 18.43 -21.87
N ALA A 11 -25.63 19.72 -21.56
CA ALA A 11 -24.68 20.30 -20.60
C ALA A 11 -25.00 19.88 -19.14
N PHE A 12 -26.27 19.63 -18.82
CA PHE A 12 -26.68 19.23 -17.47
C PHE A 12 -26.40 17.74 -17.19
N THR A 13 -26.52 16.87 -18.19
CA THR A 13 -26.24 15.43 -18.06
C THR A 13 -24.74 15.14 -17.96
N THR A 14 -23.90 15.88 -18.67
CA THR A 14 -22.43 15.75 -18.59
C THR A 14 -21.85 16.23 -17.26
N PHE A 15 -22.49 17.20 -16.60
CA PHE A 15 -22.08 17.64 -15.26
C PHE A 15 -22.43 16.63 -14.15
N SER A 16 -23.48 15.82 -14.36
CA SER A 16 -23.96 14.87 -13.35
C SER A 16 -23.13 13.58 -13.27
N THR A 17 -22.37 13.22 -14.31
CA THR A 17 -21.55 11.99 -14.30
C THR A 17 -20.21 12.13 -13.58
N CYS A 18 -19.76 13.35 -13.29
CA CYS A 18 -18.53 13.60 -12.53
C CYS A 18 -18.71 13.51 -11.00
N ALA A 19 -19.94 13.31 -10.51
CA ALA A 19 -20.24 13.30 -9.07
C ALA A 19 -20.27 11.89 -8.43
N LEU A 20 -19.94 10.83 -9.18
CA LEU A 20 -19.97 9.44 -8.70
C LEU A 20 -18.58 8.87 -8.39
N GLN A 21 -17.61 9.70 -7.99
CA GLN A 21 -16.50 9.16 -7.19
C GLN A 21 -17.04 8.84 -5.80
N GLN A 22 -17.27 7.55 -5.55
CA GLN A 22 -17.58 7.03 -4.23
C GLN A 22 -16.43 7.39 -3.29
N ALA A 23 -16.61 8.49 -2.54
CA ALA A 23 -15.86 8.77 -1.35
C ALA A 23 -16.21 7.69 -0.33
N ASN A 24 -15.41 6.62 -0.31
CA ASN A 24 -15.32 5.75 0.85
C ASN A 24 -14.60 6.54 1.96
N ALA A 25 -15.29 7.54 2.49
CA ALA A 25 -14.89 8.33 3.66
C ALA A 25 -15.20 7.58 4.96
N GLN A 26 -15.22 6.25 4.91
CA GLN A 26 -15.06 5.44 6.10
C GLN A 26 -13.61 5.65 6.53
N ASP A 27 -13.41 6.16 7.74
CA ASP A 27 -12.09 6.27 8.38
C ASP A 27 -11.46 4.87 8.39
N ALA A 28 -10.71 4.54 7.33
CA ALA A 28 -10.22 3.20 7.00
C ALA A 28 -9.02 2.88 7.88
N ARG A 29 -9.26 2.89 9.19
CA ARG A 29 -8.26 2.52 10.17
C ARG A 29 -7.88 1.07 9.94
N TYR A 30 -6.59 0.85 9.73
CA TYR A 30 -6.06 -0.49 9.64
C TYR A 30 -6.25 -1.20 11.00
N PRO A 31 -6.57 -2.50 11.02
CA PRO A 31 -6.72 -3.28 12.25
C PRO A 31 -5.35 -3.60 12.89
N ILE A 32 -4.53 -2.57 13.08
CA ILE A 32 -3.18 -2.65 13.66
C ILE A 32 -3.29 -2.19 15.12
N ILE A 33 -2.77 -3.02 16.03
CA ILE A 33 -2.82 -2.78 17.47
C ILE A 33 -1.41 -2.96 18.05
N PRO A 34 -0.89 -1.98 18.83
CA PRO A 34 -1.46 -0.65 19.05
C PRO A 34 -1.49 0.17 17.76
N TYR A 35 -2.44 1.10 17.66
CA TYR A 35 -2.52 1.98 16.50
C TYR A 35 -1.35 2.99 16.53
N PRO A 36 -0.65 3.22 15.41
CA PRO A 36 0.48 4.14 15.37
C PRO A 36 0.05 5.59 15.62
N THR A 37 0.98 6.41 16.13
CA THR A 37 0.77 7.85 16.37
C THR A 37 0.57 8.64 15.08
N SER A 38 1.10 8.15 13.96
CA SER A 38 0.91 8.71 12.62
C SER A 38 0.83 7.59 11.60
N LEU A 39 -0.15 7.68 10.69
CA LEU A 39 -0.31 6.78 9.56
C LEU A 39 -0.88 7.55 8.38
N THR A 40 -0.14 7.59 7.28
CA THR A 40 -0.57 8.18 6.01
C THR A 40 -0.71 7.05 4.99
N PRO A 41 -1.93 6.68 4.60
CA PRO A 41 -2.14 5.68 3.57
C PRO A 41 -1.48 6.10 2.25
N ALA A 42 -0.78 5.17 1.60
CA ALA A 42 -0.25 5.34 0.25
C ALA A 42 -1.01 4.45 -0.73
N ALA A 43 -1.06 4.87 -2.00
CA ALA A 43 -1.62 4.05 -3.06
C ALA A 43 -0.65 2.92 -3.45
N GLY A 44 -1.20 1.77 -3.85
CA GLY A 44 -0.44 0.60 -4.29
C GLY A 44 -0.41 -0.54 -3.27
N VAL A 45 0.28 -1.62 -3.62
CA VAL A 45 0.42 -2.84 -2.79
C VAL A 45 1.86 -3.33 -2.87
N PHE A 46 2.42 -3.69 -1.72
CA PHE A 46 3.71 -4.37 -1.63
C PHE A 46 3.50 -5.88 -1.45
N ASN A 47 3.74 -6.65 -2.51
CA ASN A 47 3.57 -8.11 -2.48
C ASN A 47 4.84 -8.80 -1.96
N ILE A 48 4.74 -9.48 -0.82
CA ILE A 48 5.80 -10.32 -0.30
C ILE A 48 5.72 -11.69 -0.94
N THR A 49 6.79 -12.12 -1.60
CA THR A 49 6.89 -13.39 -2.32
C THR A 49 8.21 -14.09 -2.00
N ALA A 50 8.39 -15.33 -2.49
CA ALA A 50 9.67 -16.03 -2.39
C ALA A 50 10.84 -15.29 -3.08
N ALA A 51 10.53 -14.33 -3.98
CA ALA A 51 11.51 -13.49 -4.64
C ALA A 51 11.86 -12.21 -3.85
N THR A 52 11.16 -11.89 -2.76
CA THR A 52 11.47 -10.75 -1.89
C THR A 52 12.80 -10.97 -1.18
N ARG A 53 13.56 -9.89 -0.96
CA ARG A 53 14.80 -9.90 -0.17
C ARG A 53 14.60 -9.21 1.17
N VAL A 54 15.40 -9.60 2.15
CA VAL A 54 15.48 -8.91 3.44
C VAL A 54 16.90 -8.39 3.66
N SER A 55 17.05 -7.18 4.19
CA SER A 55 18.36 -6.58 4.48
C SER A 55 18.40 -5.91 5.85
N ASP A 56 19.55 -6.07 6.50
CA ASP A 56 19.99 -5.24 7.62
C ASP A 56 20.89 -4.14 7.05
N ALA A 57 20.29 -3.07 6.53
CA ALA A 57 21.01 -2.06 5.77
C ALA A 57 22.08 -1.33 6.61
N GLY A 58 21.94 -1.33 7.94
CA GLY A 58 22.88 -0.71 8.88
C GLY A 58 23.79 -1.70 9.63
N GLY A 59 23.66 -3.01 9.41
CA GLY A 59 24.43 -4.05 10.11
C GLY A 59 24.10 -4.22 11.61
N ARG A 60 23.06 -3.55 12.10
CA ARG A 60 22.67 -3.47 13.52
C ARG A 60 21.47 -4.35 13.85
N PHE A 61 20.68 -4.73 12.85
CA PHE A 61 19.40 -5.40 13.02
C PHE A 61 19.44 -6.89 12.66
N LYS A 62 20.60 -7.54 12.82
CA LYS A 62 20.80 -8.94 12.45
C LYS A 62 19.79 -9.87 13.13
N ASN A 63 19.53 -9.65 14.41
CA ASN A 63 18.62 -10.48 15.19
C ASN A 63 17.17 -10.29 14.75
N GLU A 64 16.77 -9.04 14.49
CA GLU A 64 15.44 -8.66 14.05
C GLU A 64 15.15 -9.17 12.64
N VAL A 65 16.15 -9.10 11.75
CA VAL A 65 16.06 -9.72 10.42
C VAL A 65 15.85 -11.23 10.53
N LEU A 66 16.59 -11.91 11.42
CA LEU A 66 16.40 -13.34 11.65
C LEU A 66 14.99 -13.64 12.18
N GLN A 67 14.53 -12.89 13.18
CA GLN A 67 13.20 -13.06 13.77
C GLN A 67 12.08 -12.83 12.76
N LEU A 68 12.14 -11.73 11.99
CA LEU A 68 11.19 -11.47 10.92
C LEU A 68 11.18 -12.63 9.92
N ASN A 69 12.36 -13.10 9.52
CA ASN A 69 12.45 -14.15 8.50
C ASN A 69 11.90 -15.49 9.00
N THR A 70 12.03 -15.79 10.30
CA THR A 70 11.38 -16.94 10.93
C THR A 70 9.85 -16.85 10.84
N LEU A 71 9.28 -15.68 11.14
CA LEU A 71 7.83 -15.45 11.06
C LEU A 71 7.33 -15.49 9.61
N VAL A 72 8.03 -14.84 8.68
CA VAL A 72 7.67 -14.85 7.26
C VAL A 72 7.70 -16.27 6.69
N LYS A 73 8.69 -17.09 7.08
CA LYS A 73 8.76 -18.50 6.66
C LYS A 73 7.51 -19.29 7.08
N GLN A 74 6.90 -18.99 8.22
CA GLN A 74 5.70 -19.69 8.67
C GLN A 74 4.49 -19.38 7.77
N GLY A 75 4.37 -18.15 7.27
CA GLY A 75 3.29 -17.78 6.35
C GLY A 75 3.56 -18.14 4.88
N LEU A 76 4.80 -18.00 4.43
CA LEU A 76 5.20 -18.16 3.03
C LEU A 76 5.73 -19.57 2.69
N GLY A 77 6.06 -20.37 3.72
CA GLY A 77 6.71 -21.68 3.58
C GLY A 77 8.22 -21.62 3.32
N VAL A 78 8.75 -20.47 2.89
CA VAL A 78 10.18 -20.27 2.61
C VAL A 78 10.71 -19.03 3.30
N ALA A 79 11.97 -19.10 3.75
CA ALA A 79 12.68 -17.94 4.26
C ALA A 79 13.11 -17.02 3.10
N LEU A 80 13.00 -15.72 3.31
CA LEU A 80 13.50 -14.70 2.40
C LEU A 80 15.03 -14.76 2.33
N LYS A 81 15.57 -14.55 1.13
CA LYS A 81 17.02 -14.48 0.92
C LYS A 81 17.56 -13.12 1.35
N PRO A 82 18.76 -13.05 1.95
CA PRO A 82 19.39 -11.78 2.23
C PRO A 82 19.72 -11.03 0.93
N GLY A 83 19.60 -9.71 0.94
CA GLY A 83 20.00 -8.87 -0.20
C GLY A 83 19.49 -7.43 -0.10
N SER A 84 20.32 -6.49 -0.53
CA SER A 84 20.02 -5.05 -0.56
C SER A 84 19.53 -4.55 -1.92
N THR A 85 19.51 -5.43 -2.93
CA THR A 85 19.10 -5.10 -4.30
C THR A 85 18.02 -6.07 -4.79
N GLY A 86 17.12 -5.57 -5.62
CA GLY A 86 16.03 -6.34 -6.21
C GLY A 86 14.74 -5.54 -6.37
N PRO A 87 13.72 -6.14 -7.01
CA PRO A 87 12.44 -5.47 -7.24
C PRO A 87 11.62 -5.24 -5.95
N ALA A 88 11.88 -6.03 -4.90
CA ALA A 88 11.22 -5.89 -3.60
C ALA A 88 12.19 -6.25 -2.46
N VAL A 89 12.42 -5.29 -1.55
CA VAL A 89 13.34 -5.43 -0.41
C VAL A 89 12.65 -4.94 0.86
N ILE A 90 12.65 -5.76 1.90
CA ILE A 90 12.31 -5.35 3.27
C ILE A 90 13.63 -4.95 3.93
N ALA A 91 13.81 -3.66 4.21
CA ALA A 91 15.06 -3.11 4.73
C ALA A 91 14.89 -2.59 6.15
N PHE A 92 15.72 -3.08 7.05
CA PHE A 92 15.88 -2.53 8.40
C PHE A 92 16.91 -1.40 8.32
N LYS A 93 16.49 -0.20 8.67
CA LYS A 93 17.27 1.03 8.60
C LYS A 93 17.21 1.75 9.93
N TYR A 94 18.29 2.44 10.23
CA TYR A 94 18.28 3.46 11.28
C TYR A 94 17.84 4.77 10.62
N ASP A 95 17.07 5.57 11.34
CA ASP A 95 16.61 6.89 10.90
C ASP A 95 17.75 7.92 10.92
#